data_AF-A0A7M3T6N2-F1
#
_entry.id   AF-A0A7M3T6N2-F1
#
_cell.length_a   1.000
_cell.length_b   1.000
_cell.length_c   1.000
_cell.angle_alpha   90.00
_cell.angle_beta   90.00
_cell.angle_gamma   90.00
#
_symmetry.space_group_name_H-M   'P 1'
#
loop_
_entity.id
_entity.type
_entity.pdbx_description
1 polymer ?
#
loop_
_entity_poly.entity_id
_entity_poly.type
_entity_poly.pdbx_seq_one_letter_code
_entity_poly.pdbx_strand_id
1 'polypeptide(L)'
;MRGMIGVIALAACAPSGGGRLSGPSAGDLMRFAAAPFPPVLAAADVAGVPAAAAGASTASASRVAALPRARMVEISAIPWLRASPEGAAFLSSAFPRALARGAPAENCPAAAFSTQGGAPFSSRTEAAASALDACLDILARRAAPKSCSCRLMAVDDVLLAPQGDFTFAPVVSALMIAPDGHRRLVAEALHPVDGAELVSLRDLEGEVARVALLGDQAELLLADGARFSGRREPFGYRRGRLAERLVLSNASGEEMTVLLGVEARDALTD
;
A
#
# COMPACT_ATOMS: atom_id res chain seq x y z
N MET A 1 57.23 18.82 -37.48
CA MET A 1 57.38 17.36 -37.37
C MET A 1 57.43 16.97 -35.90
N ARG A 2 56.37 16.33 -35.39
CA ARG A 2 56.37 15.30 -34.34
C ARG A 2 54.90 15.06 -33.96
N GLY A 3 54.34 13.98 -34.53
CA GLY A 3 53.02 13.49 -34.17
C GLY A 3 53.04 12.87 -32.78
N MET A 4 51.92 12.97 -32.07
CA MET A 4 51.69 12.23 -30.85
C MET A 4 50.52 11.28 -31.04
N ILE A 5 50.84 10.04 -30.74
CA ILE A 5 50.11 8.79 -30.92
C ILE A 5 48.88 8.78 -30.01
N GLY A 6 47.74 8.38 -30.58
CA GLY A 6 46.53 8.08 -29.84
C GLY A 6 46.65 6.79 -29.03
N VAL A 7 45.99 6.78 -27.88
CA VAL A 7 45.69 5.56 -27.12
C VAL A 7 44.18 5.51 -26.96
N ILE A 8 43.54 4.65 -27.73
CA ILE A 8 42.13 4.27 -27.56
C ILE A 8 42.11 3.22 -26.46
N ALA A 9 41.55 3.57 -25.31
CA ALA A 9 41.29 2.61 -24.24
C ALA A 9 40.11 1.72 -24.63
N LEU A 10 40.40 0.45 -24.93
CA LEU A 10 39.41 -0.61 -25.05
C LEU A 10 38.79 -0.88 -23.67
N ALA A 11 37.56 -0.44 -23.46
CA ALA A 11 36.76 -0.84 -22.32
C ALA A 11 36.41 -2.33 -22.45
N ALA A 12 36.99 -3.15 -21.59
CA ALA A 12 36.69 -4.56 -21.49
C ALA A 12 35.24 -4.75 -21.03
N CYS A 13 34.43 -5.46 -21.82
CA CYS A 13 33.13 -5.96 -21.39
C CYS A 13 33.36 -6.97 -20.24
N ALA A 14 33.04 -6.58 -19.02
CA ALA A 14 32.91 -7.52 -17.92
C ALA A 14 31.65 -8.37 -18.17
N PRO A 15 31.72 -9.71 -18.08
CA PRO A 15 30.54 -10.55 -18.13
C PRO A 15 29.64 -10.21 -16.96
N SER A 16 28.43 -9.73 -17.25
CA SER A 16 27.34 -9.62 -16.29
C SER A 16 27.08 -11.00 -15.71
N GLY A 17 27.55 -11.24 -14.48
CA GLY A 17 27.32 -12.48 -13.75
C GLY A 17 25.83 -12.77 -13.76
N GLY A 18 25.47 -13.94 -14.31
CA GLY A 18 24.10 -14.43 -14.29
C GLY A 18 23.58 -14.38 -12.86
N GLY A 19 22.53 -13.59 -12.66
CA GLY A 19 21.82 -13.51 -11.39
C GLY A 19 21.40 -14.92 -11.02
N ARG A 20 22.08 -15.49 -10.02
CA ARG A 20 21.55 -16.64 -9.29
C ARG A 20 20.17 -16.21 -8.84
N LEU A 21 19.14 -16.95 -9.26
CA LEU A 21 17.82 -16.85 -8.67
C LEU A 21 18.01 -17.09 -7.18
N SER A 22 18.05 -16.01 -6.40
CA SER A 22 18.08 -16.08 -4.95
C SER A 22 16.92 -16.97 -4.53
N GLY A 23 17.21 -18.03 -3.78
CA GLY A 23 16.16 -18.86 -3.19
C GLY A 23 15.19 -18.00 -2.39
N PRO A 24 13.97 -18.49 -2.12
CA PRO A 24 12.98 -17.76 -1.33
C PRO A 24 13.62 -17.27 -0.02
N SER A 25 13.45 -15.99 0.26
CA SER A 25 13.91 -15.39 1.52
C SER A 25 13.16 -16.02 2.70
N ALA A 26 13.67 -15.88 3.93
CA ALA A 26 12.94 -16.34 5.12
C ALA A 26 11.52 -15.73 5.22
N GLY A 27 11.32 -14.53 4.64
CA GLY A 27 10.01 -13.91 4.50
C GLY A 27 9.08 -14.66 3.55
N ASP A 28 9.60 -15.24 2.46
CA ASP A 28 8.82 -15.97 1.44
C ASP A 28 8.30 -17.34 1.93
N LEU A 29 8.70 -17.78 3.12
CA LEU A 29 8.25 -19.01 3.76
C LEU A 29 7.17 -18.79 4.84
N MET A 30 6.75 -17.54 5.06
CA MET A 30 5.67 -17.23 6.01
C MET A 30 4.34 -17.77 5.49
N ARG A 31 3.61 -18.48 6.34
CA ARG A 31 2.32 -19.10 6.01
C ARG A 31 1.22 -18.55 6.90
N PHE A 32 0.09 -18.24 6.29
CA PHE A 32 -1.10 -17.76 6.98
C PHE A 32 -2.20 -18.83 6.97
N ALA A 33 -2.86 -19.02 8.11
CA ALA A 33 -4.04 -19.86 8.20
C ALA A 33 -5.26 -19.08 7.66
N ALA A 34 -5.96 -19.66 6.69
CA ALA A 34 -7.15 -19.09 6.08
C ALA A 34 -8.33 -20.03 6.23
N ALA A 35 -9.41 -19.56 6.87
CA ALA A 35 -10.69 -20.24 6.90
C ALA A 35 -11.45 -20.02 5.57
N PRO A 36 -12.30 -20.97 5.13
CA PRO A 36 -13.12 -20.78 3.93
C PRO A 36 -14.17 -19.66 4.08
N PHE A 37 -14.67 -19.47 5.30
CA PHE A 37 -15.68 -18.45 5.66
C PHE A 37 -15.22 -17.74 6.93
N PRO A 38 -14.23 -16.84 6.85
CA PRO A 38 -13.76 -16.12 8.02
C PRO A 38 -14.88 -15.22 8.57
N PRO A 39 -14.99 -15.07 9.90
CA PRO A 39 -15.96 -14.16 10.49
C PRO A 39 -15.71 -12.72 10.06
N VAL A 40 -16.77 -11.96 9.83
CA VAL A 40 -16.65 -10.52 9.59
C VAL A 40 -16.51 -9.83 10.93
N LEU A 41 -15.27 -9.46 11.27
CA LEU A 41 -14.95 -8.68 12.47
C LEU A 41 -14.74 -7.23 12.05
N ALA A 42 -15.74 -6.39 12.28
CA ALA A 42 -15.70 -4.98 11.88
C ALA A 42 -16.32 -4.07 12.94
N ALA A 43 -15.82 -2.84 13.01
CA ALA A 43 -16.32 -1.77 13.86
C ALA A 43 -16.70 -0.57 12.99
N ALA A 44 -17.94 -0.09 13.12
CA ALA A 44 -18.39 1.12 12.43
C ALA A 44 -17.95 2.41 13.15
N ASP A 45 -17.68 2.30 14.44
CA ASP A 45 -17.26 3.39 15.31
C ASP A 45 -16.41 2.83 16.47
N VAL A 46 -15.91 3.75 17.32
CA VAL A 46 -15.09 3.42 18.49
C VAL A 46 -15.83 2.51 19.49
N ALA A 47 -17.16 2.65 19.60
CA ALA A 47 -17.95 1.83 20.53
C ALA A 47 -18.05 0.36 20.07
N GLY A 48 -17.96 0.10 18.76
CA GLY A 48 -17.94 -1.23 18.18
C GLY A 48 -16.59 -1.96 18.29
N VAL A 49 -15.49 -1.24 18.57
CA VAL A 49 -14.13 -1.81 18.58
C VAL A 49 -13.96 -2.96 19.58
N PRO A 50 -14.41 -2.88 20.84
CA PRO A 50 -14.24 -3.98 21.80
C PRO A 50 -14.89 -5.29 21.34
N ALA A 51 -16.08 -5.21 20.72
CA ALA A 51 -16.80 -6.39 20.24
C ALA A 51 -16.08 -7.05 19.06
N ALA A 52 -15.63 -6.25 18.08
CA ALA A 52 -14.88 -6.76 16.93
C ALA A 52 -13.51 -7.34 17.36
N ALA A 53 -12.80 -6.66 18.26
CA ALA A 53 -11.51 -7.09 18.78
C ALA A 53 -11.61 -8.38 19.60
N ALA A 54 -12.67 -8.55 20.40
CA ALA A 54 -12.90 -9.78 21.16
C ALA A 54 -12.97 -11.03 20.25
N GLY A 55 -13.51 -10.89 19.03
CA GLY A 55 -13.52 -11.96 18.03
C GLY A 55 -12.12 -12.46 17.64
N ALA A 56 -11.11 -11.57 17.66
CA ALA A 56 -9.73 -11.91 17.34
C ALA A 56 -9.03 -12.78 18.40
N SER A 57 -9.52 -12.80 19.65
CA SER A 57 -8.95 -13.62 20.73
C SER A 57 -8.88 -15.11 20.36
N THR A 58 -9.84 -15.57 19.56
CA THR A 58 -9.95 -16.96 19.14
C THR A 58 -9.18 -17.29 17.86
N ALA A 59 -8.70 -16.27 17.14
CA ALA A 59 -7.97 -16.43 15.89
C ALA A 59 -6.52 -16.87 16.17
N SER A 60 -6.27 -18.17 16.19
CA SER A 60 -4.92 -18.75 16.16
C SER A 60 -4.75 -19.62 14.93
N ALA A 61 -3.54 -19.64 14.36
CA ALA A 61 -3.24 -20.44 13.19
C ALA A 61 -3.56 -21.93 13.40
N SER A 62 -3.22 -22.48 14.58
CA SER A 62 -3.53 -23.85 14.96
C SER A 62 -5.03 -24.17 14.99
N ARG A 63 -5.85 -23.24 15.52
CA ARG A 63 -7.30 -23.44 15.59
C ARG A 63 -7.95 -23.32 14.22
N VAL A 64 -7.53 -22.35 13.42
CA VAL A 64 -8.05 -22.18 12.06
C VAL A 64 -7.65 -23.35 11.18
N ALA A 65 -6.40 -23.83 11.27
CA ALA A 65 -5.93 -24.98 10.51
C ALA A 65 -6.69 -26.28 10.85
N ALA A 66 -7.31 -26.38 12.03
CA ALA A 66 -8.14 -27.52 12.42
C ALA A 66 -9.56 -27.48 11.81
N LEU A 67 -9.98 -26.36 11.19
CA LEU A 67 -11.30 -26.26 10.58
C LEU A 67 -11.36 -27.02 9.24
N PRO A 68 -12.50 -27.64 8.90
CA PRO A 68 -12.69 -28.26 7.60
C PRO A 68 -12.43 -27.26 6.46
N ARG A 69 -11.64 -27.67 5.47
CA ARG A 69 -11.28 -26.88 4.27
C ARG A 69 -10.47 -25.62 4.55
N ALA A 70 -9.97 -25.43 5.78
CA ALA A 70 -8.96 -24.42 6.04
C ALA A 70 -7.66 -24.73 5.28
N ARG A 71 -6.89 -23.69 4.98
CA ARG A 71 -5.66 -23.80 4.20
C ARG A 71 -4.56 -22.99 4.86
N MET A 72 -3.33 -23.50 4.77
CA MET A 72 -2.14 -22.68 4.95
C MET A 72 -1.80 -22.06 3.60
N VAL A 73 -1.66 -20.74 3.58
CA VAL A 73 -1.44 -19.94 2.38
C VAL A 73 -0.08 -19.28 2.52
N GLU A 74 0.81 -19.51 1.57
CA GLU A 74 2.10 -18.80 1.53
C GLU A 74 1.88 -17.30 1.35
N ILE A 75 2.73 -16.47 1.97
CA ILE A 75 2.68 -15.02 1.82
C ILE A 75 2.79 -14.57 0.35
N SER A 76 3.49 -15.36 -0.49
CA SER A 76 3.61 -15.11 -1.93
C SER A 76 2.27 -15.15 -2.68
N ALA A 77 1.27 -15.83 -2.12
CA ALA A 77 -0.09 -15.90 -2.63
C ALA A 77 -1.03 -14.83 -2.02
N ILE A 78 -0.50 -13.89 -1.23
CA ILE A 78 -1.25 -12.81 -0.56
C ILE A 78 -0.66 -11.45 -0.97
N PRO A 79 -0.93 -10.97 -2.20
CA PRO A 79 -0.24 -9.82 -2.78
C PRO A 79 -0.30 -8.55 -1.95
N TRP A 80 -1.44 -8.24 -1.33
CA TRP A 80 -1.59 -7.03 -0.52
C TRP A 80 -0.66 -6.99 0.69
N LEU A 81 -0.55 -8.10 1.43
CA LEU A 81 0.36 -8.16 2.59
C LEU A 81 1.82 -7.97 2.19
N ARG A 82 2.24 -8.52 1.04
CA ARG A 82 3.64 -8.45 0.60
C ARG A 82 4.02 -7.11 -0.01
N ALA A 83 3.10 -6.50 -0.78
CA ALA A 83 3.43 -5.42 -1.69
C ALA A 83 2.82 -4.06 -1.32
N SER A 84 1.87 -4.00 -0.38
CA SER A 84 1.38 -2.71 0.14
C SER A 84 2.24 -2.20 1.30
N PRO A 85 2.31 -0.88 1.52
CA PRO A 85 2.99 -0.30 2.68
C PRO A 85 2.46 -0.82 4.02
N GLU A 86 1.13 -0.91 4.17
CA GLU A 86 0.49 -1.37 5.40
C GLU A 86 0.69 -2.87 5.63
N GLY A 87 0.68 -3.67 4.56
CA GLY A 87 1.02 -5.08 4.59
C GLY A 87 2.46 -5.31 5.03
N ALA A 88 3.42 -4.61 4.42
CA ALA A 88 4.83 -4.70 4.78
C ALA A 88 5.06 -4.30 6.25
N ALA A 89 4.43 -3.21 6.70
CA ALA A 89 4.51 -2.75 8.09
C ALA A 89 3.93 -3.78 9.06
N PHE A 90 2.78 -4.39 8.73
CA PHE A 90 2.19 -5.49 9.48
C PHE A 90 3.15 -6.70 9.57
N LEU A 91 3.75 -7.12 8.47
CA LEU A 91 4.69 -8.25 8.44
C LEU A 91 5.97 -7.98 9.25
N SER A 92 6.42 -6.72 9.31
CA SER A 92 7.58 -6.32 10.13
C SER A 92 7.25 -6.10 11.61
N SER A 93 5.96 -6.02 11.97
CA SER A 93 5.54 -5.77 13.35
C SER A 93 5.70 -7.02 14.22
N ALA A 94 6.12 -6.83 15.47
CA ALA A 94 6.20 -7.89 16.46
C ALA A 94 4.81 -8.43 16.82
N PHE A 95 4.73 -9.72 17.17
CA PHE A 95 3.51 -10.32 17.69
C PHE A 95 3.23 -9.85 19.13
N PRO A 96 1.95 -9.80 19.55
CA PRO A 96 0.73 -9.91 18.73
C PRO A 96 0.57 -8.73 17.77
N ARG A 97 0.04 -8.97 16.57
CA ARG A 97 -0.13 -7.95 15.52
C ARG A 97 -1.48 -8.06 14.85
N ALA A 98 -2.01 -6.95 14.35
CA ALA A 98 -3.26 -6.93 13.59
C ALA A 98 -3.20 -5.94 12.42
N LEU A 99 -4.01 -6.20 11.40
CA LEU A 99 -4.20 -5.34 10.23
C LEU A 99 -5.70 -5.14 10.01
N ALA A 100 -6.12 -3.89 9.83
CA ALA A 100 -7.48 -3.48 9.55
C ALA A 100 -7.55 -2.65 8.27
N ARG A 101 -8.71 -2.65 7.62
CA ARG A 101 -8.99 -1.87 6.41
C ARG A 101 -10.41 -1.34 6.42
N GLY A 102 -10.61 -0.18 5.81
CA GLY A 102 -11.91 0.40 5.57
C GLY A 102 -12.79 -0.52 4.71
N ALA A 103 -14.06 -0.61 5.09
CA ALA A 103 -15.07 -1.42 4.43
C ALA A 103 -16.34 -0.59 4.18
N PRO A 104 -16.93 -0.59 2.96
CA PRO A 104 -16.42 -1.26 1.75
C PRO A 104 -15.12 -0.62 1.22
N ALA A 105 -14.19 -1.45 0.74
CA ALA A 105 -12.84 -1.00 0.39
C ALA A 105 -12.83 0.04 -0.73
N GLU A 106 -13.83 0.01 -1.60
CA GLU A 106 -13.95 0.87 -2.78
C GLU A 106 -14.18 2.33 -2.42
N ASN A 107 -14.79 2.61 -1.25
CA ASN A 107 -15.22 3.95 -0.83
C ASN A 107 -14.68 4.36 0.54
N CYS A 108 -13.99 3.45 1.25
CA CYS A 108 -13.47 3.68 2.59
C CYS A 108 -11.95 3.62 2.56
N PRO A 109 -11.29 4.73 2.21
CA PRO A 109 -9.84 4.79 2.07
C PRO A 109 -9.18 4.79 3.45
N ALA A 110 -9.07 3.64 4.08
CA ALA A 110 -8.24 3.45 5.27
C ALA A 110 -7.64 2.06 5.29
N ALA A 111 -6.39 1.97 5.72
CA ALA A 111 -5.78 0.74 6.19
C ALA A 111 -4.82 1.10 7.31
N ALA A 112 -4.80 0.28 8.35
CA ALA A 112 -3.93 0.49 9.49
C ALA A 112 -3.50 -0.85 10.07
N PHE A 113 -2.27 -0.91 10.54
CA PHE A 113 -1.77 -2.01 11.34
C PHE A 113 -1.71 -1.58 12.81
N SER A 114 -1.63 -2.56 13.71
CA SER A 114 -1.49 -2.31 15.14
C SER A 114 -0.14 -1.62 15.43
N THR A 115 -0.17 -0.36 15.85
CA THR A 115 1.04 0.42 16.16
C THR A 115 1.35 0.37 17.65
N GLN A 116 2.58 0.03 18.02
CA GLN A 116 3.02 -0.01 19.42
C GLN A 116 3.56 1.36 19.85
N GLY A 117 3.00 1.95 20.91
CA GLY A 117 3.50 3.17 21.55
C GLY A 117 4.69 2.93 22.49
N GLY A 118 5.44 1.84 22.32
CA GLY A 118 6.61 1.47 23.12
C GLY A 118 6.63 0.01 23.56
N ALA A 119 5.62 -0.45 24.30
CA ALA A 119 5.54 -1.84 24.78
C ALA A 119 4.80 -2.75 23.78
N PRO A 120 5.19 -4.04 23.65
CA PRO A 120 4.42 -5.03 22.90
C PRO A 120 3.01 -5.20 23.46
N PHE A 121 2.05 -5.54 22.58
CA PHE A 121 0.71 -5.89 23.02
C PHE A 121 0.72 -7.16 23.88
N SER A 122 -0.12 -7.20 24.91
CA SER A 122 -0.24 -8.36 25.78
C SER A 122 -1.13 -9.46 25.17
N SER A 123 -1.97 -9.11 24.20
CA SER A 123 -2.91 -10.02 23.56
C SER A 123 -3.28 -9.64 22.12
N ARG A 124 -3.81 -10.61 21.36
CA ARG A 124 -4.40 -10.37 20.03
C ARG A 124 -5.57 -9.39 20.08
N THR A 125 -6.34 -9.40 21.16
CA THR A 125 -7.47 -8.49 21.35
C THR A 125 -6.99 -7.04 21.40
N GLU A 126 -5.92 -6.75 22.13
CA GLU A 126 -5.34 -5.40 22.19
C GLU A 126 -4.77 -4.96 20.84
N ALA A 127 -4.03 -5.84 20.15
CA ALA A 127 -3.51 -5.54 18.81
C ALA A 127 -4.65 -5.28 17.81
N ALA A 128 -5.71 -6.10 17.85
CA ALA A 128 -6.89 -5.93 17.01
C ALA A 128 -7.65 -4.63 17.30
N ALA A 129 -7.84 -4.26 18.56
CA ALA A 129 -8.43 -2.99 18.96
C ALA A 129 -7.60 -1.81 18.43
N SER A 130 -6.27 -1.85 18.64
CA SER A 130 -5.36 -0.81 18.14
C SER A 130 -5.42 -0.64 16.61
N ALA A 131 -5.45 -1.72 15.84
CA ALA A 131 -5.54 -1.62 14.38
C ALA A 131 -6.91 -1.05 13.92
N LEU A 132 -8.00 -1.43 14.59
CA LEU A 132 -9.35 -0.91 14.31
C LEU A 132 -9.46 0.58 14.64
N ASP A 133 -9.00 1.00 15.82
CA ASP A 133 -8.98 2.41 16.24
C ASP A 133 -8.16 3.25 15.26
N ALA A 134 -6.93 2.80 14.93
CA ALA A 134 -6.08 3.50 13.97
C ALA A 134 -6.73 3.61 12.57
N CYS A 135 -7.46 2.58 12.13
CA CYS A 135 -8.22 2.63 10.88
C CYS A 135 -9.38 3.63 10.95
N LEU A 136 -10.14 3.66 12.04
CA LEU A 136 -11.25 4.60 12.25
C LEU A 136 -10.74 6.04 12.31
N ASP A 137 -9.60 6.27 12.95
CA ASP A 137 -8.92 7.56 12.98
C ASP A 137 -8.51 8.04 11.58
N ILE A 138 -8.02 7.13 10.73
CA ILE A 138 -7.71 7.47 9.32
C ILE A 138 -8.99 7.87 8.57
N LEU A 139 -10.08 7.12 8.73
CA LEU A 139 -11.37 7.46 8.11
C LEU A 139 -11.88 8.82 8.58
N ALA A 140 -11.79 9.10 9.88
CA ALA A 140 -12.19 10.38 10.47
C ALA A 140 -11.36 11.55 9.92
N ARG A 141 -10.03 11.41 9.87
CA ARG A 141 -9.13 12.43 9.29
C ARG A 141 -9.39 12.69 7.82
N ARG A 142 -9.81 11.66 7.07
CA ARG A 142 -10.16 11.76 5.64
C ARG A 142 -11.60 12.21 5.39
N ALA A 143 -12.35 12.55 6.44
CA ALA A 143 -13.77 12.90 6.35
C ALA A 143 -14.60 11.87 5.55
N ALA A 144 -14.27 10.58 5.72
CA ALA A 144 -14.92 9.51 4.98
C ALA A 144 -16.44 9.44 5.28
N PRO A 145 -17.26 8.93 4.35
CA PRO A 145 -18.68 8.77 4.58
C PRO A 145 -18.99 7.98 5.86
N LYS A 146 -20.06 8.34 6.57
CA LYS A 146 -20.49 7.63 7.81
C LYS A 146 -20.88 6.16 7.59
N SER A 147 -21.07 5.74 6.33
CA SER A 147 -21.29 4.35 5.96
C SER A 147 -20.02 3.50 6.01
N CYS A 148 -18.84 4.13 6.17
CA CYS A 148 -17.58 3.42 6.31
C CYS A 148 -17.44 2.79 7.68
N SER A 149 -16.84 1.60 7.69
CA SER A 149 -16.43 0.87 8.88
C SER A 149 -14.99 0.41 8.73
N CYS A 150 -14.38 -0.09 9.80
CA CYS A 150 -13.07 -0.73 9.77
C CYS A 150 -13.22 -2.22 10.05
N ARG A 151 -12.72 -3.06 9.14
CA ARG A 151 -12.74 -4.52 9.23
C ARG A 151 -11.35 -5.05 9.51
N LEU A 152 -11.23 -6.00 10.43
CA LEU A 152 -10.01 -6.76 10.63
C LEU A 152 -9.75 -7.67 9.43
N MET A 153 -8.57 -7.51 8.85
CA MET A 153 -8.10 -8.27 7.70
C MET A 153 -7.26 -9.45 8.15
N ALA A 154 -6.31 -9.24 9.05
CA ALA A 154 -5.43 -10.28 9.56
C ALA A 154 -5.05 -10.02 11.02
N VAL A 155 -4.79 -11.10 11.75
CA VAL A 155 -4.21 -11.07 13.10
C VAL A 155 -3.16 -12.16 13.19
N ASP A 156 -1.97 -11.81 13.69
CA ASP A 156 -0.80 -12.69 13.70
C ASP A 156 -0.57 -13.34 12.33
N ASP A 157 -0.72 -14.67 12.25
CA ASP A 157 -0.61 -15.46 11.02
C ASP A 157 -1.96 -16.04 10.58
N VAL A 158 -3.06 -15.32 10.84
CA VAL A 158 -4.43 -15.72 10.48
C VAL A 158 -5.08 -14.68 9.58
N LEU A 159 -5.65 -15.13 8.46
CA LEU A 159 -6.49 -14.28 7.60
C LEU A 159 -7.94 -14.29 8.11
N LEU A 160 -8.46 -13.09 8.34
CA LEU A 160 -9.83 -12.82 8.80
C LEU A 160 -10.72 -12.25 7.68
N ALA A 161 -10.20 -12.23 6.45
CA ALA A 161 -10.93 -11.89 5.24
C ALA A 161 -10.72 -12.95 4.15
N PRO A 162 -11.65 -13.09 3.19
CA PRO A 162 -11.43 -13.90 2.00
C PRO A 162 -10.18 -13.47 1.22
N GLN A 163 -9.51 -14.41 0.54
CA GLN A 163 -8.30 -14.12 -0.24
C GLN A 163 -8.49 -13.01 -1.29
N GLY A 164 -9.69 -12.89 -1.87
CA GLY A 164 -10.01 -11.84 -2.85
C GLY A 164 -9.84 -10.41 -2.30
N ASP A 165 -10.01 -10.25 -0.98
CA ASP A 165 -9.86 -8.94 -0.31
C ASP A 165 -8.38 -8.54 -0.14
N PHE A 166 -7.45 -9.48 -0.37
CA PHE A 166 -5.98 -9.28 -0.33
C PHE A 166 -5.36 -9.12 -1.73
N THR A 167 -6.15 -8.79 -2.75
CA THR A 167 -5.61 -8.44 -4.06
C THR A 167 -4.75 -7.17 -3.99
N PHE A 168 -3.69 -7.09 -4.81
CA PHE A 168 -2.85 -5.89 -4.94
C PHE A 168 -2.31 -5.75 -6.36
N ALA A 169 -2.41 -4.55 -6.92
CA ALA A 169 -1.82 -4.19 -8.20
C ALA A 169 -0.50 -3.42 -7.97
N PRO A 170 0.68 -4.03 -8.24
CA PRO A 170 1.96 -3.34 -8.08
C PRO A 170 2.11 -2.15 -9.03
N VAL A 171 1.38 -2.19 -10.14
CA VAL A 171 1.34 -1.16 -11.16
C VAL A 171 -0.12 -0.76 -11.40
N VAL A 172 -0.39 0.54 -11.35
CA VAL A 172 -1.73 1.09 -11.61
C VAL A 172 -1.69 2.19 -12.66
N SER A 173 -2.84 2.48 -13.26
CA SER A 173 -3.00 3.64 -14.13
C SER A 173 -2.85 4.95 -13.35
N ALA A 174 -2.28 5.94 -14.02
CA ALA A 174 -2.28 7.31 -13.58
C ALA A 174 -2.73 8.24 -14.72
N LEU A 175 -3.32 9.38 -14.36
CA LEU A 175 -3.65 10.45 -15.30
C LEU A 175 -3.09 11.75 -14.75
N MET A 176 -2.19 12.37 -15.49
CA MET A 176 -1.67 13.71 -15.21
C MET A 176 -2.45 14.72 -16.05
N ILE A 177 -2.95 15.77 -15.41
CA ILE A 177 -3.70 16.87 -16.02
C ILE A 177 -2.93 18.14 -15.70
N ALA A 178 -2.40 18.78 -16.74
CA ALA A 178 -1.60 20.00 -16.69
C ALA A 178 -2.22 21.06 -17.63
N PRO A 179 -1.79 22.33 -17.57
CA PRO A 179 -2.38 23.39 -18.39
C PRO A 179 -2.28 23.14 -19.91
N ASP A 180 -1.27 22.40 -20.35
CA ASP A 180 -1.00 22.05 -21.74
C ASP A 180 -1.75 20.78 -22.23
N GLY A 181 -2.41 20.05 -21.32
CA GLY A 181 -3.22 18.89 -21.67
C GLY A 181 -3.23 17.79 -20.61
N HIS A 182 -3.60 16.58 -21.03
CA HIS A 182 -3.61 15.41 -20.16
C HIS A 182 -2.77 14.28 -20.73
N ARG A 183 -2.10 13.53 -19.84
CA ARG A 183 -1.24 12.40 -20.19
C ARG A 183 -1.60 11.18 -19.35
N ARG A 184 -1.82 10.06 -20.02
CA ARG A 184 -1.96 8.75 -19.36
C ARG A 184 -0.59 8.19 -19.04
N LEU A 185 -0.44 7.76 -17.80
CA LEU A 185 0.80 7.28 -17.23
C LEU A 185 0.57 5.96 -16.51
N VAL A 186 1.68 5.34 -16.15
CA VAL A 186 1.74 4.16 -15.30
C VAL A 186 2.38 4.59 -13.98
N ALA A 187 1.68 4.35 -12.87
CA ALA A 187 2.18 4.57 -11.52
C ALA A 187 2.72 3.26 -10.94
N GLU A 188 4.01 3.26 -10.62
CA GLU A 188 4.74 2.15 -10.00
C GLU A 188 5.16 2.55 -8.59
N ALA A 189 4.89 1.69 -7.59
CA ALA A 189 5.38 1.93 -6.24
C ALA A 189 6.86 1.60 -6.20
N LEU A 190 7.61 2.53 -5.66
CA LEU A 190 8.98 2.32 -5.27
C LEU A 190 9.02 1.93 -3.79
N HIS A 191 10.16 1.40 -3.35
CA HIS A 191 10.35 1.12 -1.94
C HIS A 191 10.31 2.44 -1.15
N PRO A 192 9.58 2.49 -0.02
CA PRO A 192 9.50 3.70 0.79
C PRO A 192 10.89 4.09 1.32
N VAL A 193 11.16 5.38 1.41
CA VAL A 193 12.37 5.96 2.03
C VAL A 193 11.90 6.93 3.11
N ASP A 194 12.43 6.79 4.32
CA ASP A 194 12.14 7.68 5.46
C ASP A 194 10.63 7.88 5.77
N GLY A 195 9.83 6.84 5.54
CA GLY A 195 8.37 6.87 5.80
C GLY A 195 7.52 7.55 4.72
N ALA A 196 8.14 8.11 3.67
CA ALA A 196 7.41 8.60 2.50
C ALA A 196 7.17 7.46 1.50
N GLU A 197 5.93 7.37 0.99
CA GLU A 197 5.63 6.50 -0.14
C GLU A 197 6.14 7.18 -1.42
N LEU A 198 6.96 6.46 -2.18
CA LEU A 198 7.51 6.95 -3.45
C LEU A 198 6.82 6.25 -4.62
N VAL A 199 6.39 7.05 -5.60
CA VAL A 199 5.74 6.56 -6.83
C VAL A 199 6.48 7.09 -8.04
N SER A 200 6.89 6.20 -8.94
CA SER A 200 7.41 6.58 -10.27
C SER A 200 6.23 6.65 -11.24
N LEU A 201 6.11 7.77 -11.96
CA LEU A 201 5.17 7.94 -13.06
C LEU A 201 5.90 7.75 -14.37
N ARG A 202 5.42 6.81 -15.20
CA ARG A 202 6.12 6.37 -16.40
C ARG A 202 5.20 6.34 -17.62
N ASP A 203 5.77 6.57 -18.79
CA ASP A 203 5.17 6.27 -20.09
C ASP A 203 6.03 5.26 -20.87
N LEU A 204 5.80 5.13 -22.18
CA LEU A 204 6.56 4.21 -23.03
C LEU A 204 8.01 4.66 -23.25
N GLU A 205 8.32 5.94 -23.04
CA GLU A 205 9.65 6.52 -23.26
C GLU A 205 10.51 6.48 -21.99
N GLY A 206 9.88 6.52 -20.81
CA GLY A 206 10.60 6.37 -19.55
C GLY A 206 9.87 6.92 -18.34
N GLU A 207 10.64 7.31 -17.33
CA GLU A 207 10.14 8.03 -16.16
C GLU A 207 9.83 9.48 -16.53
N VAL A 208 8.59 9.90 -16.28
CA VAL A 208 8.08 11.25 -16.54
C VAL A 208 8.16 12.10 -15.27
N ALA A 209 7.88 11.49 -14.12
CA ALA A 209 7.91 12.17 -12.84
C ALA A 209 8.14 11.19 -11.67
N ARG A 210 8.56 11.73 -10.53
CA ARG A 210 8.51 11.05 -9.24
C ARG A 210 7.59 11.79 -8.29
N VAL A 211 6.83 11.03 -7.51
CA VAL A 211 5.94 11.55 -6.49
C VAL A 211 6.37 11.02 -5.13
N ALA A 212 6.52 11.91 -4.16
CA ALA A 212 6.65 11.58 -2.76
C ALA A 212 5.33 11.90 -2.05
N LEU A 213 4.79 10.92 -1.32
CA LEU A 213 3.53 11.03 -0.58
C LEU A 213 3.82 10.92 0.92
N LEU A 214 3.43 11.95 1.67
CA LEU A 214 3.61 12.01 3.12
C LEU A 214 2.32 12.49 3.78
N GLY A 215 1.60 11.59 4.45
CA GLY A 215 0.31 11.93 5.06
C GLY A 215 -0.70 12.42 4.01
N ASP A 216 -1.16 13.65 4.16
CA ASP A 216 -2.09 14.37 3.27
C ASP A 216 -1.38 15.32 2.28
N GLN A 217 -0.05 15.30 2.24
CA GLN A 217 0.76 16.09 1.33
C GLN A 217 1.37 15.22 0.21
N ALA A 218 1.63 15.87 -0.92
CA ALA A 218 2.33 15.28 -2.05
C ALA A 218 3.32 16.28 -2.64
N GLU A 219 4.49 15.76 -3.02
CA GLU A 219 5.49 16.48 -3.80
C GLU A 219 5.74 15.71 -5.10
N LEU A 220 5.79 16.42 -6.22
CA LEU A 220 6.05 15.88 -7.55
C LEU A 220 7.27 16.58 -8.15
N LEU A 221 8.20 15.77 -8.65
CA LEU A 221 9.36 16.21 -9.41
C LEU A 221 9.25 15.67 -10.83
N LEU A 222 9.08 16.56 -11.81
CA LEU A 222 9.11 16.22 -13.22
C LEU A 222 10.55 15.90 -13.68
N ALA A 223 10.66 15.13 -14.76
CA ALA A 223 11.95 14.75 -15.34
C ALA A 223 12.80 15.96 -15.81
N ASP A 224 12.16 17.08 -16.14
CA ASP A 224 12.82 18.35 -16.49
C ASP A 224 13.30 19.16 -15.27
N GLY A 225 13.01 18.68 -14.06
CA GLY A 225 13.40 19.30 -12.80
C GLY A 225 12.34 20.22 -12.19
N ALA A 226 11.22 20.47 -12.86
CA ALA A 226 10.14 21.27 -12.29
C ALA A 226 9.50 20.57 -11.08
N ARG A 227 9.16 21.37 -10.07
CA ARG A 227 8.64 20.89 -8.78
C ARG A 227 7.25 21.42 -8.52
N PHE A 228 6.38 20.52 -8.10
CA PHE A 228 5.02 20.82 -7.68
C PHE A 228 4.79 20.24 -6.29
N SER A 229 4.05 20.94 -5.45
CA SER A 229 3.63 20.43 -4.15
C SER A 229 2.17 20.77 -3.89
N GLY A 230 1.53 19.99 -3.03
CA GLY A 230 0.16 20.24 -2.66
C GLY A 230 -0.48 19.08 -1.93
N ARG A 231 -1.80 18.96 -2.09
CA ARG A 231 -2.65 18.10 -1.28
C ARG A 231 -2.86 16.74 -1.94
N ARG A 232 -2.92 15.71 -1.10
CA ARG A 232 -3.36 14.35 -1.43
C ARG A 232 -4.78 14.13 -0.94
N GLU A 233 -5.66 13.67 -1.81
CA GLU A 233 -7.06 13.36 -1.53
C GLU A 233 -7.35 11.89 -1.86
N PRO A 234 -7.23 10.99 -0.87
CA PRO A 234 -7.57 9.59 -1.04
C PRO A 234 -9.08 9.40 -1.05
N PHE A 235 -9.62 8.61 -1.99
CA PHE A 235 -11.08 8.41 -2.08
C PHE A 235 -11.52 6.94 -2.10
N GLY A 236 -10.60 5.98 -2.21
CA GLY A 236 -10.94 4.56 -2.04
C GLY A 236 -9.82 3.63 -2.45
N TYR A 237 -10.03 2.32 -2.36
CA TYR A 237 -9.10 1.34 -2.91
C TYR A 237 -9.57 0.77 -4.25
N ARG A 238 -8.62 0.51 -5.15
CA ARG A 238 -8.80 -0.19 -6.42
C ARG A 238 -7.75 -1.29 -6.54
N ARG A 239 -8.18 -2.54 -6.66
CA ARG A 239 -7.28 -3.71 -6.74
C ARG A 239 -6.21 -3.69 -5.64
N GLY A 240 -6.58 -3.31 -4.42
CA GLY A 240 -5.68 -3.22 -3.26
C GLY A 240 -4.77 -2.00 -3.16
N ARG A 241 -4.74 -1.13 -4.17
CA ARG A 241 -4.06 0.17 -4.07
C ARG A 241 -5.02 1.27 -3.65
N LEU A 242 -4.50 2.22 -2.89
CA LEU A 242 -5.20 3.46 -2.61
C LEU A 242 -5.29 4.28 -3.91
N ALA A 243 -6.50 4.69 -4.27
CA ALA A 243 -6.81 5.56 -5.40
C ALA A 243 -7.01 6.99 -4.88
N GLU A 244 -6.31 7.92 -5.53
CA GLU A 244 -6.01 9.22 -4.94
C GLU A 244 -5.93 10.32 -5.99
N ARG A 245 -6.33 11.53 -5.60
CA ARG A 245 -6.17 12.75 -6.37
C ARG A 245 -5.11 13.61 -5.71
N LEU A 246 -4.12 14.04 -6.47
CA LEU A 246 -3.10 15.00 -6.05
C LEU A 246 -3.42 16.32 -6.71
N VAL A 247 -3.65 17.36 -5.91
CA VAL A 247 -3.85 18.73 -6.40
C VAL A 247 -2.59 19.52 -6.04
N LEU A 248 -1.80 19.84 -7.05
CA LEU A 248 -0.44 20.32 -6.90
C LEU A 248 -0.27 21.69 -7.57
N SER A 249 0.64 22.50 -7.05
CA SER A 249 1.01 23.79 -7.62
C SER A 249 2.53 23.99 -7.55
N ASN A 250 3.09 24.79 -8.47
CA ASN A 250 4.49 25.20 -8.43
C ASN A 250 4.65 26.62 -7.88
N ALA A 251 5.90 27.09 -7.76
CA ALA A 251 6.22 28.43 -7.24
C ALA A 251 5.65 29.59 -8.09
N SER A 252 5.37 29.35 -9.37
CA SER A 252 4.71 30.32 -10.28
C SER A 252 3.18 30.29 -10.21
N GLY A 253 2.60 29.38 -9.42
CA GLY A 253 1.14 29.22 -9.31
C GLY A 253 0.50 28.40 -10.43
N GLU A 254 1.29 27.69 -11.25
CA GLU A 254 0.73 26.75 -12.21
C GLU A 254 0.22 25.51 -11.48
N GLU A 255 -1.00 25.11 -11.79
CA GLU A 255 -1.66 23.97 -11.17
C GLU A 255 -1.55 22.71 -12.02
N MET A 256 -1.45 21.57 -11.34
CA MET A 256 -1.45 20.24 -11.94
C MET A 256 -2.28 19.31 -11.06
N THR A 257 -3.09 18.46 -11.70
CA THR A 257 -3.78 17.36 -11.02
C THR A 257 -3.19 16.03 -11.45
N VAL A 258 -2.88 15.16 -10.50
CA VAL A 258 -2.49 13.77 -10.78
C VAL A 258 -3.47 12.83 -10.13
N LEU A 259 -4.09 11.96 -10.93
CA LEU A 259 -4.96 10.90 -10.44
C LEU A 259 -4.18 9.59 -10.45
N LEU A 260 -4.10 8.92 -9.30
CA LEU A 260 -3.44 7.63 -9.12
C LEU A 260 -4.48 6.53 -8.90
N GLY A 261 -4.29 5.36 -9.52
CA GLY A 261 -5.17 4.21 -9.29
C GLY A 261 -6.56 4.35 -9.91
N VAL A 262 -6.71 5.26 -10.88
CA VAL A 262 -8.00 5.59 -11.51
C VAL A 262 -8.25 4.85 -12.80
N GLU A 263 -9.51 4.50 -13.04
CA GLU A 263 -10.00 4.08 -14.34
C GLU A 263 -10.47 5.29 -15.16
N ALA A 264 -10.66 5.14 -16.47
CA ALA A 264 -11.05 6.24 -17.35
C ALA A 264 -12.34 6.98 -16.92
N ARG A 265 -13.23 6.28 -16.19
CA ARG A 265 -14.48 6.84 -15.63
C ARG A 265 -14.27 7.79 -14.45
N ASP A 266 -13.18 7.63 -13.70
CA ASP A 266 -12.91 8.41 -12.48
C ASP A 266 -12.32 9.80 -12.80
N ALA A 267 -11.92 10.03 -14.05
CA ALA A 267 -11.29 11.27 -14.52
C ALA A 267 -12.29 12.35 -14.99
N LEU A 268 -13.60 12.05 -15.01
CA LEU A 268 -14.63 12.88 -15.67
C LEU A 268 -15.72 13.41 -14.71
N THR A 269 -15.53 13.28 -13.41
CA THR A 269 -16.45 13.89 -12.43
C THR A 269 -15.89 15.23 -11.98
N ASP A 270 -16.43 16.29 -12.60
CA ASP A 270 -16.43 17.66 -12.12
C ASP A 270 -17.20 17.79 -10.78
#